data_AF-A0A854CKM1-F1
#
_entry.id   AF-A0A854CKM1-F1
#
_cell.length_a   1.000
_cell.length_b   1.000
_cell.length_c   1.000
_cell.angle_alpha   90.00
_cell.angle_beta   90.00
_cell.angle_gamma   90.00
#
_symmetry.space_group_name_H-M   'P 1'
#
loop_
_entity.id
_entity.type
_entity.pdbx_description
1 polymer ?
#
loop_
_entity_poly.entity_id
_entity_poly.type
_entity_poly.pdbx_seq_one_letter_code
_entity_poly.pdbx_strand_id
1 'polypeptide(L)'
;MLIALHKNARTTPAVRAEIAASNETASVLAQRFGITDQTVYKWKKRDVFGDRSHTAHRLQTVLTPAQESVVLHLRRTLLLPLDDLLAVTREFICADVSRSGLDRCLRRHGAGNLNDLKPREPAVAHKAFKSYAPGYVHMDVKYLPQMQDQSQRRYLFVAIDRATRWVFVQCKTNKTAANAKAFLSALHKACPIKINKLLTGQWQGVHGPPVCQQGA
;
A
#
# COMPACT_ATOMS: atom_id res chain seq x y z
N MET A 1 -31.52 4.25 8.83
CA MET A 1 -31.44 3.27 7.72
C MET A 1 -30.98 4.03 6.48
N LEU A 2 -29.79 3.76 5.94
CA LEU A 2 -29.31 4.42 4.73
C LEU A 2 -30.03 3.79 3.53
N ILE A 3 -31.01 4.49 2.97
CA ILE A 3 -31.73 4.05 1.77
C ILE A 3 -30.93 4.53 0.56
N ALA A 4 -30.25 3.62 -0.13
CA ALA A 4 -29.61 3.90 -1.41
C ALA A 4 -30.68 3.91 -2.51
N LEU A 5 -31.31 5.07 -2.74
CA LEU A 5 -32.30 5.24 -3.79
C LEU A 5 -31.65 5.95 -5.00
N HIS A 6 -31.96 5.48 -6.22
CA HIS A 6 -31.56 6.21 -7.42
C HIS A 6 -32.30 7.56 -7.49
N LYS A 7 -31.65 8.63 -7.96
CA LYS A 7 -32.22 9.99 -8.03
C LYS A 7 -33.55 10.10 -8.79
N ASN A 8 -33.79 9.19 -9.74
CA ASN A 8 -35.01 9.15 -10.56
C ASN A 8 -36.03 8.10 -10.07
N ALA A 9 -35.80 7.44 -8.92
CA ALA A 9 -36.71 6.42 -8.43
C ALA A 9 -37.97 7.06 -7.85
N ARG A 10 -39.11 6.77 -8.49
CA ARG A 10 -40.43 7.29 -8.08
C ARG A 10 -41.02 6.61 -6.85
N THR A 11 -40.57 5.39 -6.53
CA THR A 11 -41.08 4.63 -5.38
C THR A 11 -39.98 4.42 -4.35
N THR A 12 -40.26 4.85 -3.11
CA THR A 12 -39.44 4.55 -1.93
C THR A 12 -39.87 3.23 -1.29
N PRO A 13 -39.05 2.59 -0.45
CA PRO A 13 -39.48 1.42 0.32
C PRO A 13 -40.79 1.62 1.09
N ALA A 14 -41.02 2.82 1.63
CA ALA A 14 -42.26 3.17 2.32
C ALA A 14 -43.46 3.18 1.36
N VAL A 15 -43.35 3.85 0.21
CA VAL A 15 -44.41 3.88 -0.82
C VAL A 15 -44.72 2.47 -1.34
N ARG A 16 -43.71 1.63 -1.51
CA ARG A 16 -43.89 0.24 -1.95
C ARG A 16 -44.65 -0.60 -0.92
N ALA A 17 -44.37 -0.40 0.37
CA ALA A 17 -45.09 -1.03 1.47
C ALA A 17 -46.55 -0.54 1.55
N GLU A 18 -46.77 0.77 1.37
CA GLU A 18 -48.10 1.37 1.32
C GLU A 18 -48.94 0.81 0.16
N ILE A 19 -48.35 0.70 -1.03
CA ILE A 19 -48.99 0.09 -2.20
C ILE A 19 -49.40 -1.36 -1.90
N ALA A 20 -48.53 -2.13 -1.22
CA ALA A 20 -48.79 -3.53 -0.92
C ALA A 20 -49.88 -3.74 0.13
N ALA A 21 -49.97 -2.85 1.12
CA ALA A 21 -51.01 -2.88 2.15
C ALA A 21 -52.37 -2.33 1.69
N SER A 22 -52.42 -1.61 0.56
CA SER A 22 -53.62 -0.94 0.10
C SER A 22 -54.59 -1.86 -0.64
N ASN A 23 -55.88 -1.76 -0.31
CA ASN A 23 -56.99 -2.41 -1.01
C ASN A 23 -57.51 -1.62 -2.22
N GLU A 24 -56.97 -0.43 -2.49
CA GLU A 24 -57.39 0.40 -3.62
C GLU A 24 -57.04 -0.23 -4.98
N THR A 25 -57.71 0.20 -6.05
CA THR A 25 -57.45 -0.31 -7.40
C THR A 25 -56.09 0.14 -7.92
N ALA A 26 -55.52 -0.61 -8.86
CA ALA A 26 -54.20 -0.31 -9.40
C ALA A 26 -54.14 1.07 -10.08
N SER A 27 -55.21 1.46 -10.78
CA SER A 27 -55.31 2.76 -11.46
C SER A 27 -55.24 3.94 -10.48
N VAL A 28 -55.91 3.86 -9.33
CA VAL A 28 -55.89 4.94 -8.31
C VAL A 28 -54.48 5.09 -7.72
N LEU A 29 -53.84 3.98 -7.36
CA LEU A 29 -52.48 3.99 -6.81
C LEU A 29 -51.44 4.43 -7.85
N ALA A 30 -51.61 4.04 -9.11
CA ALA A 30 -50.75 4.44 -10.22
C ALA A 30 -50.79 5.96 -10.43
N GLN A 31 -51.99 6.55 -10.42
CA GLN A 31 -52.18 7.99 -10.51
C GLN A 31 -51.59 8.71 -9.29
N ARG A 32 -51.89 8.23 -8.07
CA ARG A 32 -51.40 8.83 -6.81
C ARG A 32 -49.88 8.91 -6.75
N PHE A 33 -49.19 7.82 -7.10
CA PHE A 33 -47.74 7.72 -6.99
C PHE A 33 -46.99 8.03 -8.30
N GLY A 34 -47.71 8.38 -9.37
CA GLY A 34 -47.14 8.70 -10.67
C GLY A 34 -46.33 7.54 -11.27
N ILE A 35 -46.85 6.32 -11.17
CA ILE A 35 -46.25 5.07 -11.66
C ILE A 35 -47.23 4.32 -12.58
N THR A 36 -46.79 3.22 -13.18
CA THR A 36 -47.66 2.37 -14.01
C THR A 36 -48.43 1.36 -13.15
N ASP A 37 -49.62 0.95 -13.61
CA ASP A 37 -50.40 -0.13 -12.99
C ASP A 37 -49.59 -1.42 -12.82
N GLN A 38 -48.73 -1.75 -13.79
CA GLN A 38 -47.81 -2.91 -13.69
C GLN A 38 -46.88 -2.80 -12.48
N THR A 39 -46.39 -1.60 -12.18
CA THR A 39 -45.54 -1.35 -11.01
C THR A 39 -46.34 -1.51 -9.72
N VAL A 40 -47.61 -1.10 -9.71
CA VAL A 40 -48.53 -1.32 -8.58
C VAL A 40 -48.77 -2.82 -8.35
N TYR A 41 -49.15 -3.56 -9.39
CA TYR A 41 -49.36 -5.01 -9.28
C TYR A 41 -48.09 -5.75 -8.85
N LYS A 42 -46.92 -5.31 -9.31
CA LYS A 42 -45.64 -5.85 -8.87
C LYS A 42 -45.42 -5.69 -7.37
N TRP A 43 -45.72 -4.52 -6.81
CA TRP A 43 -45.51 -4.26 -5.38
C TRP A 43 -46.60 -4.88 -4.50
N LYS A 44 -47.85 -4.96 -4.97
CA LYS A 44 -48.92 -5.71 -4.29
C LYS A 44 -48.62 -7.19 -4.08
N LYS A 45 -47.83 -7.80 -4.97
CA LYS A 45 -47.47 -9.24 -4.90
C LYS A 45 -46.17 -9.52 -4.12
N ARG A 46 -45.52 -8.50 -3.54
CA ARG A 46 -44.22 -8.66 -2.89
C ARG A 46 -44.30 -8.42 -1.40
N ASP A 47 -43.55 -9.21 -0.66
CA ASP A 47 -43.43 -9.07 0.81
C ASP A 47 -42.17 -8.28 1.23
N VAL A 48 -41.27 -8.00 0.28
CA VAL A 48 -40.01 -7.29 0.52
C VAL A 48 -39.95 -6.02 -0.34
N PHE A 49 -39.81 -4.87 0.31
CA PHE A 49 -39.91 -3.55 -0.31
C PHE A 49 -38.55 -2.85 -0.54
N GLY A 50 -37.46 -3.43 -0.03
CA GLY A 50 -36.09 -3.02 -0.34
C GLY A 50 -35.64 -3.48 -1.72
N ASP A 51 -34.63 -2.81 -2.27
CA ASP A 51 -33.98 -3.26 -3.51
C ASP A 51 -33.17 -4.53 -3.23
N ARG A 52 -33.41 -5.56 -4.04
CA ARG A 52 -32.60 -6.79 -4.01
C ARG A 52 -31.31 -6.55 -4.78
N SER A 53 -30.31 -7.40 -4.54
CA SER A 53 -29.12 -7.42 -5.38
C SER A 53 -29.51 -7.54 -6.86
N HIS A 54 -28.90 -6.71 -7.70
CA HIS A 54 -28.99 -6.81 -9.15
C HIS A 54 -28.04 -7.88 -9.73
N THR A 55 -27.23 -8.52 -8.89
CA THR A 55 -26.36 -9.62 -9.30
C THR A 55 -27.22 -10.82 -9.70
N ALA A 56 -26.95 -11.37 -10.89
CA ALA A 56 -27.63 -12.56 -11.36
C ALA A 56 -27.41 -13.75 -10.40
N HIS A 57 -28.46 -14.54 -10.19
CA HIS A 57 -28.39 -15.75 -9.34
C HIS A 57 -27.38 -16.78 -9.85
N ARG A 58 -27.21 -16.84 -11.18
CA ARG A 58 -26.22 -17.70 -11.84
C ARG A 58 -25.30 -16.84 -12.69
N LEU A 59 -24.05 -16.70 -12.25
CA LEU A 59 -23.02 -16.03 -13.02
C LEU A 59 -22.46 -17.00 -14.08
N GLN A 60 -22.31 -16.50 -15.30
CA GLN A 60 -21.62 -17.22 -16.37
C GLN A 60 -20.12 -16.98 -16.19
N THR A 61 -19.40 -17.99 -15.70
CA THR A 61 -17.96 -17.93 -15.45
C THR A 61 -17.23 -18.92 -16.33
N VAL A 62 -16.03 -18.54 -16.80
CA VAL A 62 -15.14 -19.44 -17.54
C VAL A 62 -14.51 -20.46 -16.59
N LEU A 63 -14.13 -20.02 -15.39
CA LEU A 63 -13.62 -20.92 -14.35
C LEU A 63 -14.77 -21.71 -13.71
N THR A 64 -14.54 -23.01 -13.56
CA THR A 64 -15.38 -23.88 -12.73
C THR A 64 -15.17 -23.57 -11.24
N PRO A 65 -16.11 -23.93 -10.35
CA PRO A 65 -15.95 -23.71 -8.91
C PRO A 65 -14.66 -24.33 -8.32
N ALA A 66 -14.25 -25.49 -8.83
CA ALA A 66 -13.01 -26.15 -8.42
C ALA A 66 -11.77 -25.33 -8.86
N GLN A 67 -11.74 -24.85 -10.11
CA GLN A 67 -10.65 -24.01 -10.60
C GLN A 67 -10.60 -22.65 -9.87
N GLU A 68 -11.75 -22.02 -9.61
CA GLU A 68 -11.80 -20.80 -8.79
C GLU A 68 -11.16 -21.05 -7.41
N SER A 69 -11.44 -22.18 -6.77
CA SER A 69 -10.87 -22.53 -5.46
C SER A 69 -9.35 -22.67 -5.51
N VAL A 70 -8.80 -23.30 -6.55
CA VAL A 70 -7.35 -23.43 -6.75
C VAL A 70 -6.70 -22.06 -6.96
N VAL A 71 -7.29 -21.23 -7.84
CA VAL A 71 -6.81 -19.87 -8.11
C VAL A 71 -6.79 -19.02 -6.84
N LEU A 72 -7.83 -19.10 -6.01
CA LEU A 72 -7.91 -18.38 -4.75
C LEU A 72 -6.87 -18.86 -3.74
N HIS A 73 -6.63 -20.17 -3.68
CA HIS A 73 -5.59 -20.73 -2.85
C HIS A 73 -4.22 -20.16 -3.26
N LEU A 74 -3.88 -20.22 -4.56
CA LEU A 74 -2.64 -19.65 -5.09
C LEU A 74 -2.49 -18.16 -4.79
N ARG A 75 -3.55 -17.36 -4.97
CA ARG A 75 -3.53 -15.93 -4.67
C ARG A 75 -3.24 -15.65 -3.19
N ARG A 76 -3.80 -16.43 -2.28
CA ARG A 76 -3.65 -16.24 -0.82
C ARG A 76 -2.31 -16.76 -0.30
N THR A 77 -1.77 -17.82 -0.88
CA THR A 77 -0.50 -18.42 -0.43
C THR A 77 0.72 -17.74 -1.06
N LEU A 78 0.67 -17.49 -2.36
CA LEU A 78 1.80 -16.95 -3.11
C LEU A 78 1.79 -15.43 -3.21
N LEU A 79 0.66 -14.78 -2.87
CA LEU A 79 0.49 -13.33 -2.94
C LEU A 79 0.87 -12.73 -4.31
N LEU A 80 0.61 -13.49 -5.39
CA LEU A 80 0.92 -13.06 -6.75
C LEU A 80 0.08 -11.85 -7.16
N PRO A 81 0.66 -10.84 -7.83
CA PRO A 81 -0.08 -9.81 -8.56
C PRO A 81 -1.08 -10.40 -9.57
N LEU A 82 -2.06 -9.61 -10.00
CA LEU A 82 -3.13 -10.09 -10.89
C LEU A 82 -2.57 -10.67 -12.20
N ASP A 83 -1.58 -10.01 -12.79
CA ASP A 83 -1.03 -10.41 -14.09
C ASP A 83 -0.16 -11.67 -14.00
N ASP A 84 0.60 -11.83 -12.91
CA ASP A 84 1.38 -13.06 -12.67
C ASP A 84 0.46 -14.24 -12.38
N LEU A 85 -0.59 -14.02 -11.57
CA LEU A 85 -1.62 -15.03 -11.34
C LEU A 85 -2.35 -15.41 -12.64
N LEU A 86 -2.59 -14.45 -13.53
CA LEU A 86 -3.20 -14.69 -14.83
C LEU A 86 -2.33 -15.61 -15.69
N ALA A 87 -1.01 -15.36 -15.74
CA ALA A 87 -0.07 -16.20 -16.46
C ALA A 87 -0.11 -17.65 -15.94
N VAL A 88 0.01 -17.84 -14.62
CA VAL A 88 -0.06 -19.17 -13.97
C VAL A 88 -1.42 -19.84 -14.23
N THR A 89 -2.51 -19.10 -14.14
CA THR A 89 -3.85 -19.66 -14.35
C THR A 89 -4.04 -20.13 -15.79
N ARG A 90 -3.56 -19.37 -16.77
CA ARG A 90 -3.65 -19.75 -18.19
C ARG A 90 -2.83 -20.98 -18.52
N GLU A 91 -1.63 -21.05 -17.98
CA GLU A 91 -0.72 -22.16 -18.24
C GLU A 91 -1.22 -23.48 -17.65
N PHE A 92 -1.70 -23.46 -16.39
CA PHE A 92 -1.90 -24.69 -15.62
C PHE A 92 -3.35 -25.02 -15.27
N ILE A 93 -4.30 -24.09 -15.43
CA ILE A 93 -5.66 -24.24 -14.90
C ILE A 93 -6.72 -24.08 -15.99
N CYS A 94 -6.68 -22.97 -16.72
CA CYS A 94 -7.67 -22.62 -17.74
C CYS A 94 -7.08 -21.59 -18.72
N ALA A 95 -6.71 -22.05 -19.92
CA ALA A 95 -6.12 -21.21 -20.96
C ALA A 95 -7.02 -20.04 -21.39
N ASP A 96 -8.33 -20.26 -21.41
CA ASP A 96 -9.32 -19.28 -21.89
C ASP A 96 -9.70 -18.22 -20.86
N VAL A 97 -9.12 -18.27 -19.65
CA VAL A 97 -9.45 -17.27 -18.63
C VAL A 97 -9.03 -15.87 -19.10
N SER A 98 -9.95 -14.92 -19.02
CA SER A 98 -9.67 -13.51 -19.27
C SER A 98 -9.19 -12.82 -18.01
N ARG A 99 -8.36 -11.78 -18.17
CA ARG A 99 -7.90 -10.94 -17.06
C ARG A 99 -9.06 -10.39 -16.22
N SER A 100 -10.11 -9.90 -16.88
CA SER A 100 -11.30 -9.36 -16.21
C SER A 100 -12.19 -10.45 -15.59
N GLY A 101 -12.23 -11.65 -16.17
CA GLY A 101 -12.87 -12.82 -15.57
C GLY A 101 -12.20 -13.22 -14.26
N LEU A 102 -10.86 -13.31 -14.27
CA LEU A 102 -10.05 -13.59 -13.10
C LEU A 102 -10.23 -12.53 -12.01
N ASP A 103 -10.11 -11.26 -12.36
CA ASP A 103 -10.30 -10.14 -11.42
C ASP A 103 -11.71 -10.13 -10.78
N ARG A 104 -12.76 -10.39 -11.57
CA ARG A 104 -14.13 -10.53 -11.04
C ARG A 104 -14.28 -11.73 -10.10
N CYS A 105 -13.62 -12.85 -10.41
CA CYS A 105 -13.56 -14.01 -9.50
C CYS A 105 -12.90 -13.62 -8.18
N LEU A 106 -11.71 -13.00 -8.21
CA LEU A 106 -11.01 -12.58 -7.00
C LEU A 106 -11.84 -11.62 -6.14
N ARG A 107 -12.48 -10.60 -6.75
CA ARG A 107 -13.33 -9.66 -6.01
C ARG A 107 -14.54 -10.34 -5.36
N ARG A 108 -15.20 -11.26 -6.07
CA ARG A 108 -16.35 -12.02 -5.54
C ARG A 108 -15.98 -12.80 -4.28
N HIS A 109 -14.75 -13.26 -4.19
CA HIS A 109 -14.22 -14.07 -3.09
C HIS A 109 -13.35 -13.27 -2.10
N GLY A 110 -13.42 -11.93 -2.14
CA GLY A 110 -12.70 -11.05 -1.21
C GLY A 110 -11.18 -11.02 -1.36
N ALA A 111 -10.64 -11.53 -2.47
CA ALA A 111 -9.21 -11.60 -2.77
C ALA A 111 -8.74 -10.57 -3.82
N GLY A 112 -9.59 -9.59 -4.15
CA GLY A 112 -9.31 -8.60 -5.19
C GLY A 112 -8.15 -7.66 -4.87
N ASN A 113 -8.01 -7.24 -3.61
CA ASN A 113 -6.92 -6.38 -3.16
C ASN A 113 -5.82 -7.22 -2.51
N LEU A 114 -4.61 -7.14 -3.06
CA LEU A 114 -3.48 -7.92 -2.56
C LEU A 114 -3.00 -7.43 -1.18
N ASN A 115 -3.14 -6.13 -0.89
CA ASN A 115 -2.68 -5.57 0.38
C ASN A 115 -3.50 -6.06 1.57
N ASP A 116 -4.79 -6.36 1.34
CA ASP A 116 -5.67 -6.90 2.38
C ASP A 116 -5.33 -8.36 2.72
N LEU A 117 -4.57 -9.05 1.83
CA LEU A 117 -4.12 -10.43 2.02
C LEU A 117 -2.73 -10.52 2.65
N LYS A 118 -1.94 -9.45 2.61
CA LYS A 118 -0.60 -9.44 3.19
C LYS A 118 -0.71 -9.49 4.71
N PRO A 119 0.14 -10.30 5.39
CA PRO A 119 0.21 -10.24 6.84
C PRO A 119 0.53 -8.81 7.25
N ARG A 120 -0.28 -8.27 8.17
CA ARG A 120 0.00 -6.96 8.74
C ARG A 120 1.26 -7.11 9.58
N GLU A 121 2.35 -6.45 9.18
CA GLU A 121 3.54 -6.42 10.02
C GLU A 121 3.15 -5.92 11.41
N PRO A 122 3.60 -6.58 12.49
CA PRO A 122 3.36 -6.09 13.83
C PRO A 122 3.88 -4.66 13.90
N ALA A 123 3.08 -3.75 14.45
CA ALA A 123 3.48 -2.37 14.63
C ALA A 123 4.81 -2.37 15.39
N VAL A 124 5.89 -1.99 14.71
CA VAL A 124 7.22 -1.97 15.31
C VAL A 124 7.15 -0.94 16.42
N ALA A 125 7.22 -1.39 17.67
CA ALA A 125 7.36 -0.48 18.79
C ALA A 125 8.64 0.33 18.55
N HIS A 126 8.48 1.61 18.21
CA HIS A 126 9.61 2.49 17.98
C HIS A 126 10.40 2.58 19.28
N LYS A 127 11.52 1.87 19.34
CA LYS A 127 12.46 2.02 20.46
C LYS A 127 12.92 3.46 20.47
N ALA A 128 12.79 4.12 21.62
CA ALA A 128 13.37 5.44 21.82
C ALA A 128 14.86 5.38 21.47
N PHE A 129 15.34 6.38 20.73
CA PHE A 129 16.78 6.49 20.48
C PHE A 129 17.52 6.56 21.81
N LYS A 130 18.62 5.82 21.92
CA LYS A 130 19.50 5.89 23.10
C LYS A 130 19.92 7.35 23.30
N SER A 131 19.76 7.88 24.51
CA SER A 131 20.24 9.21 24.88
C SER A 131 21.76 9.24 24.88
N TYR A 132 22.35 10.22 24.21
CA TYR A 132 23.79 10.46 24.18
C TYR A 132 24.09 11.85 24.75
N ALA A 133 25.25 12.00 25.39
CA ALA A 133 25.82 13.32 25.63
C ALA A 133 26.43 13.87 24.32
N PRO A 134 26.48 15.20 24.12
CA PRO A 134 27.17 15.81 22.99
C PRO A 134 28.63 15.34 22.89
N GLY A 135 29.13 15.17 21.66
CA GLY A 135 30.50 14.76 21.37
C GLY A 135 30.64 13.32 20.90
N TYR A 136 29.53 12.59 20.69
CA TYR A 136 29.53 11.30 20.01
C TYR A 136 29.08 11.49 18.56
N VAL A 137 30.06 11.62 17.67
CA VAL A 137 29.85 11.92 16.25
C VAL A 137 29.83 10.64 15.42
N HIS A 138 28.75 10.44 14.67
CA HIS A 138 28.65 9.41 13.65
C HIS A 138 29.06 9.98 12.29
N MET A 139 30.02 9.34 11.64
CA MET A 139 30.51 9.70 10.33
C MET A 139 30.14 8.68 9.28
N ASP A 140 29.65 9.20 8.16
CA ASP A 140 29.24 8.41 7.00
C ASP A 140 29.72 9.08 5.71
N VAL A 141 29.83 8.30 4.65
CA VAL A 141 30.13 8.79 3.30
C VAL A 141 28.96 8.38 2.40
N LYS A 142 28.49 9.17 1.46
CA LYS A 142 27.51 8.66 0.48
C LYS A 142 27.92 9.07 -0.91
N TYR A 143 27.84 8.15 -1.86
CA TYR A 143 27.95 8.55 -3.26
C TYR A 143 26.69 9.33 -3.62
N LEU A 144 26.88 10.46 -4.28
CA LEU A 144 25.78 11.24 -4.84
C LEU A 144 25.46 10.72 -6.24
N PRO A 145 24.20 10.86 -6.71
CA PRO A 145 23.86 10.67 -8.10
C PRO A 145 24.80 11.49 -9.01
N GLN A 146 25.23 10.89 -10.11
CA GLN A 146 25.99 11.61 -11.13
C GLN A 146 25.03 12.54 -11.88
N MET A 147 25.29 13.84 -11.82
CA MET A 147 24.53 14.83 -12.58
C MET A 147 24.98 14.82 -14.05
N GLN A 148 24.12 15.28 -14.97
CA GLN A 148 24.39 15.27 -16.41
C GLN A 148 25.65 16.07 -16.82
N ASP A 149 26.02 17.08 -16.04
CA ASP A 149 27.20 17.93 -16.23
C ASP A 149 28.49 17.35 -15.63
N GLN A 150 28.44 16.17 -15.00
CA GLN A 150 29.56 15.57 -14.29
C GLN A 150 30.10 14.34 -15.01
N SER A 151 31.43 14.28 -15.17
CA SER A 151 32.12 13.11 -15.71
C SER A 151 32.23 11.94 -14.73
N GLN A 152 31.99 12.18 -13.44
CA GLN A 152 32.11 11.18 -12.38
C GLN A 152 31.20 11.48 -11.18
N ARG A 153 30.89 10.45 -10.39
CA ARG A 153 30.15 10.59 -9.13
C ARG A 153 30.97 11.35 -8.08
N ARG A 154 30.29 12.17 -7.27
CA ARG A 154 30.86 12.84 -6.10
C ARG A 154 30.49 12.12 -4.82
N TYR A 155 31.23 12.38 -3.75
CA TYR A 155 31.06 11.76 -2.44
C TYR A 155 30.71 12.83 -1.40
N LEU A 156 29.62 12.63 -0.67
CA LEU A 156 29.22 13.45 0.46
C LEU A 156 29.80 12.84 1.73
N PHE A 157 30.73 13.54 2.38
CA PHE A 157 31.19 13.21 3.71
C PHE A 157 30.28 13.89 4.71
N VAL A 158 29.74 13.14 5.67
CA VAL A 158 28.79 13.62 6.67
C VAL A 158 29.27 13.24 8.06
N ALA A 159 29.19 14.18 8.99
CA ALA A 159 29.39 13.96 10.42
C ALA A 159 28.18 14.48 11.18
N ILE A 160 27.58 13.65 12.04
CA ILE A 160 26.39 14.00 12.81
C ILE A 160 26.64 13.67 14.28
N ASP A 161 26.55 14.68 15.15
CA ASP A 161 26.52 14.44 16.59
C ASP A 161 25.22 13.74 17.00
N ARG A 162 25.33 12.64 17.75
CA ARG A 162 24.20 11.77 18.11
C ARG A 162 23.21 12.43 19.07
N ALA A 163 23.64 13.41 19.86
CA ALA A 163 22.84 14.07 20.88
C ALA A 163 22.12 15.30 20.31
N THR A 164 22.89 16.25 19.79
CA THR A 164 22.41 17.56 19.32
C THR A 164 21.91 17.54 17.88
N ARG A 165 22.25 16.48 17.13
CA ARG A 165 22.04 16.41 15.67
C ARG A 165 22.72 17.54 14.92
N TRP A 166 23.77 18.15 15.49
CA TRP A 166 24.64 19.05 14.74
C TRP A 166 25.30 18.28 13.59
N VAL A 167 25.23 18.85 12.38
CA VAL A 167 25.68 18.22 11.14
C VAL A 167 26.78 19.03 10.49
N PHE A 168 27.84 18.35 10.05
CA PHE A 168 28.88 18.90 9.18
C PHE A 168 28.99 18.07 7.91
N VAL A 169 29.01 18.74 6.77
CA VAL A 169 29.06 18.09 5.45
C VAL A 169 30.11 18.71 4.54
N GLN A 170 30.75 17.87 3.72
CA GLN A 170 31.56 18.34 2.58
C GLN A 170 31.40 17.38 1.40
N CYS A 171 31.27 17.95 0.21
CA CYS A 171 31.38 17.19 -1.04
C CYS A 171 32.87 17.04 -1.42
N LYS A 172 33.26 15.82 -1.79
CA LYS A 172 34.60 15.47 -2.29
C LYS A 172 34.46 14.73 -3.62
N THR A 173 35.46 14.87 -4.48
CA THR A 173 35.49 14.21 -5.80
C THR A 173 35.72 12.72 -5.69
N ASN A 174 36.50 12.26 -4.70
CA ASN A 174 36.88 10.87 -4.53
C ASN A 174 36.91 10.42 -3.06
N LYS A 175 36.71 9.12 -2.84
CA LYS A 175 36.75 8.47 -1.51
C LYS A 175 38.17 8.02 -1.17
N THR A 176 39.05 8.99 -0.90
CA THR A 176 40.46 8.72 -0.56
C THR A 176 40.76 9.01 0.90
N ALA A 177 41.81 8.38 1.45
CA ALA A 177 42.30 8.66 2.81
C ALA A 177 42.71 10.13 2.98
N ALA A 178 43.29 10.75 1.95
CA ALA A 178 43.64 12.17 1.95
C ALA A 178 42.40 13.06 2.14
N ASN A 179 41.31 12.78 1.43
CA ASN A 179 40.05 13.52 1.59
C ASN A 179 39.38 13.27 2.93
N ALA A 180 39.46 12.04 3.45
CA ALA A 180 38.96 11.71 4.79
C ALA A 180 39.73 12.49 5.87
N LYS A 181 41.07 12.56 5.77
CA LYS A 181 41.91 13.35 6.68
C LYS A 181 41.58 14.84 6.60
N ALA A 182 41.47 15.40 5.38
CA ALA A 182 41.09 16.80 5.18
C ALA A 182 39.70 17.11 5.75
N PHE A 183 38.74 16.19 5.58
CA PHE A 183 37.41 16.30 6.17
C PHE A 183 37.46 16.30 7.70
N LEU A 184 38.21 15.38 8.30
CA LEU A 184 38.38 15.30 9.76
C LEU A 184 39.02 16.56 10.35
N SER A 185 40.05 17.12 9.70
CA SER A 185 40.66 18.38 10.14
C SER A 185 39.66 19.54 10.07
N ALA A 186 38.87 19.61 9.00
CA ALA A 186 37.85 20.65 8.84
C ALA A 186 36.71 20.48 9.86
N LEU A 187 36.27 19.24 10.11
CA LEU A 187 35.29 18.89 11.13
C LEU A 187 35.78 19.31 12.51
N HIS A 188 37.01 18.95 12.89
CA HIS A 188 37.57 19.27 14.20
C HIS A 188 37.65 20.78 14.43
N LYS A 189 37.98 21.56 13.39
CA LYS A 189 38.01 23.02 13.45
C LYS A 189 36.61 23.64 13.53
N ALA A 190 35.63 23.08 12.84
CA ALA A 190 34.28 23.65 12.74
C ALA A 190 33.33 23.20 13.86
N CYS A 191 33.61 22.06 14.52
CA CYS A 191 32.70 21.49 15.50
C CYS A 191 32.64 22.34 16.77
N PRO A 192 31.46 22.83 17.17
CA PRO A 192 31.29 23.61 18.39
C PRO A 192 31.31 22.73 19.66
N ILE A 193 31.41 21.41 19.49
CA ILE A 193 31.33 20.41 20.55
C ILE A 193 32.66 19.65 20.57
N LYS A 194 33.19 19.40 21.78
CA LYS A 194 34.35 18.52 21.93
C LYS A 194 33.99 17.10 21.47
N ILE A 195 34.66 16.64 20.41
CA ILE A 195 34.45 15.29 19.88
C ILE A 195 35.17 14.29 20.79
N ASN A 196 34.41 13.46 21.50
CA ASN A 196 34.93 12.45 22.44
C ASN A 196 34.89 11.04 21.86
N LYS A 197 33.93 10.76 20.97
CA LYS A 197 33.84 9.50 20.23
C LYS A 197 33.50 9.77 18.77
N LEU A 198 34.19 9.04 17.90
CA LEU A 198 33.92 9.00 16.48
C LEU A 198 33.50 7.58 16.11
N LEU A 199 32.28 7.41 15.59
CA LEU A 199 31.83 6.15 15.00
C LEU A 199 31.88 6.32 13.49
N THR A 200 32.62 5.46 12.80
CA THR A 200 32.55 5.33 11.35
C THR A 200 31.67 4.13 11.01
N GLY A 201 30.79 4.27 10.03
CA GLY A 201 30.14 3.10 9.43
C GLY A 201 31.19 2.14 8.87
N GLN A 202 30.96 0.82 8.98
CA GLN A 202 31.81 -0.15 8.28
C GLN A 202 31.70 0.10 6.77
N TRP A 203 32.74 0.70 6.23
CA TRP A 203 32.89 0.96 4.81
C TRP A 203 33.63 -0.20 4.16
N GLN A 204 32.94 -1.03 3.38
CA GLN A 204 33.61 -1.89 2.40
C GLN A 204 34.41 -0.97 1.45
N GLY A 205 35.74 -1.05 1.48
CA GLY A 205 36.62 -0.36 0.52
C GLY A 205 37.69 0.59 1.07
N VAL A 206 38.03 0.57 2.36
CA VAL A 206 39.30 1.15 2.83
C VAL A 206 40.03 0.11 3.69
N HIS A 207 40.88 -0.70 3.05
CA HIS A 207 41.86 -1.51 3.77
C HIS A 207 43.00 -0.60 4.23
N GLY A 208 42.85 -0.03 5.42
CA GLY A 208 43.96 0.45 6.25
C GLY A 208 44.08 -0.47 7.47
N PRO A 209 45.28 -0.67 8.02
CA PRO A 209 45.46 -1.61 9.13
C PRO A 209 44.63 -1.15 10.34
N PRO A 210 44.13 -2.09 11.15
CA PRO A 210 43.38 -1.77 12.35
C PRO A 210 44.31 -1.01 13.30
N VAL A 211 44.02 0.26 13.54
CA VAL A 211 44.63 0.97 14.66
C VAL A 211 44.01 0.39 15.92
N CYS A 212 44.82 -0.38 16.63
CA CYS A 212 44.53 -0.93 17.95
C CYS A 212 43.94 0.14 18.86
N GLN A 213 42.78 -0.14 19.44
CA GLN A 213 42.43 0.42 20.74
C GLN A 213 43.22 -0.38 21.78
N GLN A 214 44.28 0.22 22.31
CA GLN A 214 44.85 -0.12 23.61
C GLN A 214 44.45 0.96 24.63
N GLY A 215 44.38 0.55 25.90
CA GLY A 215 43.69 1.21 27.02
C GLY A 215 44.11 2.64 27.35
N ALA A 216 43.31 3.34 28.15
CA ALA A 216 43.15 3.16 29.60
C ALA A 216 41.71 3.55 30.00
#